data_AF-A0A2D4JXY6-F1
#
_entry.id   AF-A0A2D4JXY6-F1
#
_cell.length_a   1.000
_cell.length_b   1.000
_cell.length_c   1.000
_cell.angle_alpha   90.00
_cell.angle_beta   90.00
_cell.angle_gamma   90.00
#
_symmetry.space_group_name_H-M   'P 1'
#
loop_
_entity.id
_entity.type
_entity.pdbx_description
1 polymer ?
#
loop_
_entity_poly.entity_id
_entity_poly.type
_entity_poly.pdbx_seq_one_letter_code
_entity_poly.pdbx_strand_id
1 'polypeptide(L)'
;GRNLTLEEKQVKKYHRLKEEASKRAAPLAQELEKFNRDQKADQDRLDLEERKKVETEAKIKQKLREIEENQKRIEKLEEYIATSKQSLEEQKKLEGELTEEVELAKRRIDEINKELNQVMEQLGDARIDRQESSRQQRKAEIMESIKRLYPGSVYGRLIDLCQPTQKKYQIAVTKVLGKNMDAIIVDSEKTGRDCIQYIKEQRGEPETFLPLDYLEVKPTDEKLRELKGAKLVIDVIRYEPPHIKKALQYACGNALVCDNVEDARRIAFGGHQRHKTVALDGTLFQKSGVISGGASDLKAKARRWDEKAVDKLKEKKERLTEELKEQMKAKRKEAELRQVQSQAHGLQMRLKYSQSDLEQTKTRHLALNLQEKSKLESELANFGPRINDIKHIIQGREREMKELKEKMNQVEDEVFEEFCREIGVRNIREFEEEKVKRQNEIAKKRLEFENQKTRLGIQLDFEKNQLKEDQDKVHMWEQTVKKDEAEIEKLKKEEQRHMKIIDETMAQLQDLKNQHLAKKSEVNDKNHEMEEIRKKLGGANKEMTHLQKEVTAIETKLEQKRS
;
A
#
# COMPACT_ATOMS: atom_id res chain seq x y z
N GLY A 1 73.51 60.12 -45.79
CA GLY A 1 74.79 60.48 -45.13
C GLY A 1 75.93 60.21 -46.08
N ARG A 2 76.93 61.09 -46.14
CA ARG A 2 78.25 60.70 -46.67
C ARG A 2 78.72 59.54 -45.79
N ASN A 3 79.03 58.38 -46.36
CA ASN A 3 79.70 57.32 -45.62
C ASN A 3 81.05 57.88 -45.15
N LEU A 4 81.14 58.28 -43.88
CA LEU A 4 82.38 58.66 -43.23
C LEU A 4 83.22 57.39 -43.05
N THR A 5 83.94 56.99 -44.09
CA THR A 5 84.99 55.98 -44.00
C THR A 5 86.23 56.65 -43.41
N LEU A 6 86.49 56.40 -42.14
CA LEU A 6 87.71 56.83 -41.45
C LEU A 6 88.95 56.29 -42.17
N GLU A 7 90.00 57.10 -42.28
CA GLU A 7 91.31 56.64 -42.74
C GLU A 7 91.92 55.66 -41.71
N GLU A 8 92.79 54.75 -42.15
CA GLU A 8 93.36 53.68 -41.30
C GLU A 8 94.09 54.22 -40.04
N LYS A 9 94.64 55.44 -40.12
CA LYS A 9 95.23 56.17 -38.99
C LYS A 9 94.19 56.70 -38.01
N GLN A 10 93.06 57.18 -38.49
CA GLN A 10 91.94 57.66 -37.67
C GLN A 10 91.20 56.50 -36.99
N VAL A 11 91.13 55.33 -37.63
CA VAL A 11 90.61 54.09 -37.02
C VAL A 11 91.48 53.64 -35.84
N LYS A 12 92.81 53.68 -35.99
CA LYS A 12 93.74 53.38 -34.87
C LYS A 12 93.63 54.40 -33.73
N LYS A 13 93.45 55.70 -34.03
CA LYS A 13 93.24 56.76 -33.03
C LYS A 13 91.89 56.57 -32.31
N TYR A 14 90.83 56.26 -33.03
CA TYR A 14 89.52 55.90 -32.49
C TYR A 14 89.59 54.70 -31.53
N HIS A 15 90.28 53.61 -31.91
CA HIS A 15 90.42 52.44 -31.04
C HIS A 15 91.21 52.76 -29.76
N ARG A 16 92.26 53.59 -29.84
CA ARG A 16 93.00 54.04 -28.65
C ARG A 16 92.16 54.91 -27.71
N LEU A 17 91.43 55.88 -28.27
CA LEU A 17 90.53 56.73 -27.48
C LEU A 17 89.36 55.94 -26.90
N LYS A 18 88.87 54.93 -27.61
CA LYS A 18 87.85 54.00 -27.12
C LYS A 18 88.36 53.12 -25.99
N GLU A 19 89.62 52.65 -26.06
CA GLU A 19 90.26 51.96 -24.94
C GLU A 19 90.46 52.88 -23.73
N GLU A 20 90.80 54.16 -23.94
CA GLU A 20 90.97 55.14 -22.87
C GLU A 20 89.64 55.52 -22.22
N ALA A 21 88.60 55.78 -23.02
CA ALA A 21 87.23 56.01 -22.56
C ALA A 21 86.70 54.79 -21.81
N SER A 22 86.94 53.58 -22.32
CA SER A 22 86.57 52.32 -21.64
C SER A 22 87.28 52.15 -20.30
N LYS A 23 88.57 52.51 -20.20
CA LYS A 23 89.30 52.47 -18.92
C LYS A 23 88.79 53.50 -17.91
N ARG A 24 88.48 54.73 -18.33
CA ARG A 24 87.94 55.77 -17.45
C ARG A 24 86.49 55.51 -17.05
N ALA A 25 85.70 54.92 -17.95
CA ALA A 25 84.31 54.53 -17.72
C ALA A 25 84.17 53.18 -17.00
N ALA A 26 85.23 52.37 -16.89
CA ALA A 26 85.21 51.04 -16.27
C ALA A 26 84.52 50.97 -14.88
N PRO A 27 84.80 51.86 -13.90
CA PRO A 27 84.12 51.80 -12.61
C PRO A 27 82.62 52.13 -12.72
N LEU A 28 82.25 53.12 -13.53
CA LEU A 28 80.85 53.47 -13.80
C LEU A 28 80.12 52.36 -14.57
N ALA A 29 80.82 51.67 -15.47
CA ALA A 29 80.28 50.53 -16.22
C ALA A 29 80.07 49.31 -15.31
N GLN A 30 80.96 49.04 -14.36
CA GLN A 30 80.77 47.99 -13.34
C GLN A 30 79.59 48.29 -12.42
N GLU A 31 79.45 49.54 -11.95
CA GLU A 31 78.29 49.97 -11.19
C GLU A 31 77.00 49.83 -12.00
N LEU A 32 76.99 50.26 -13.26
CA LEU A 32 75.86 50.12 -14.15
C LEU A 32 75.49 48.64 -14.40
N GLU A 33 76.48 47.75 -14.53
CA GLU A 33 76.24 46.32 -14.70
C GLU A 33 75.63 45.70 -13.44
N LYS A 34 76.10 46.10 -12.25
CA LYS A 34 75.49 45.72 -10.97
C LYS A 34 74.04 46.18 -10.89
N PHE A 35 73.78 47.46 -11.17
CA PHE A 35 72.41 48.00 -11.19
C PHE A 35 71.52 47.29 -12.21
N ASN A 36 72.02 46.94 -13.40
CA ASN A 36 71.26 46.17 -14.38
C ASN A 36 70.93 44.75 -13.90
N ARG A 37 71.86 44.07 -13.21
CA ARG A 37 71.60 42.75 -12.61
C ARG A 37 70.53 42.85 -11.52
N ASP A 38 70.65 43.83 -10.62
CA ASP A 38 69.70 44.06 -9.55
C ASP A 38 68.32 44.48 -10.09
N GLN A 39 68.29 45.31 -11.15
CA GLN A 39 67.06 45.67 -11.87
C GLN A 39 66.38 44.43 -12.46
N LYS A 40 67.16 43.56 -13.11
CA LYS A 40 66.62 42.34 -13.70
C LYS A 40 66.07 41.39 -12.62
N ALA A 41 66.77 41.26 -11.50
CA ALA A 41 66.32 40.46 -10.37
C ALA A 41 64.99 40.97 -9.79
N ASP A 42 64.84 42.29 -9.61
CA ASP A 42 63.57 42.85 -9.12
C ASP A 42 62.46 42.84 -10.18
N GLN A 43 62.79 42.92 -11.47
CA GLN A 43 61.82 42.71 -12.56
C GLN A 43 61.31 41.26 -12.57
N ASP A 44 62.20 40.27 -12.44
CA ASP A 44 61.81 38.86 -12.33
C ASP A 44 60.96 38.61 -11.06
N ARG A 45 61.28 39.30 -9.96
CA ARG A 45 60.49 39.27 -8.72
C ARG A 45 59.11 39.90 -8.90
N LEU A 46 59.01 41.01 -9.64
CA LEU A 46 57.74 41.66 -9.97
C LEU A 46 56.86 40.72 -10.79
N ASP A 47 57.41 40.15 -11.86
CA ASP A 47 56.71 39.22 -12.75
C ASP A 47 56.23 37.98 -11.97
N LEU A 48 57.02 37.48 -11.02
CA LEU A 48 56.64 36.37 -10.15
C LEU A 48 55.45 36.73 -9.23
N GLU A 49 55.47 37.90 -8.59
CA GLU A 49 54.37 38.34 -7.72
C GLU A 49 53.10 38.66 -8.54
N GLU A 50 53.23 39.24 -9.74
CA GLU A 50 52.09 39.44 -10.65
C GLU A 50 51.49 38.10 -11.10
N ARG A 51 52.32 37.09 -11.42
CA ARG A 51 51.84 35.72 -11.72
C ARG A 51 51.09 35.09 -10.55
N LYS A 52 51.64 35.16 -9.33
CA LYS A 52 50.99 34.64 -8.11
C LYS A 52 49.65 35.34 -7.84
N LYS A 53 49.58 36.66 -8.08
CA LYS A 53 48.34 37.42 -7.96
C LYS A 53 47.27 36.87 -8.92
N VAL A 54 47.59 36.72 -10.20
CA VAL A 54 46.67 36.18 -11.21
C VAL A 54 46.23 34.75 -10.88
N GLU A 55 47.15 33.91 -10.42
CA GLU A 55 46.84 32.54 -9.97
C GLU A 55 45.87 32.53 -8.77
N THR A 56 46.08 33.43 -7.80
CA THR A 56 45.22 33.59 -6.63
C THR A 56 43.82 34.09 -7.02
N GLU A 57 43.73 35.06 -7.94
CA GLU A 57 42.45 35.52 -8.50
C GLU A 57 41.70 34.39 -9.22
N ALA A 58 42.40 33.54 -9.97
CA ALA A 58 41.81 32.37 -10.61
C ALA A 58 41.27 31.36 -9.59
N LYS A 59 42.02 31.09 -8.51
CA LYS A 59 41.57 30.23 -7.40
C LYS A 59 40.33 30.79 -6.70
N ILE A 60 40.26 32.11 -6.47
CA ILE A 60 39.08 32.77 -5.89
C ILE A 60 37.87 32.60 -6.82
N LYS A 61 38.03 32.82 -8.14
CA LYS A 61 36.95 32.60 -9.11
C LYS A 61 36.48 31.15 -9.17
N GLN A 62 37.38 30.18 -9.00
CA GLN A 62 37.00 28.78 -8.88
C GLN A 62 36.18 28.53 -7.60
N LYS A 63 36.65 29.00 -6.45
CA LYS A 63 35.96 28.84 -5.16
C LYS A 63 34.58 29.51 -5.15
N LEU A 64 34.43 30.66 -5.80
CA LEU A 64 33.13 31.31 -6.00
C LEU A 64 32.14 30.43 -6.77
N ARG A 65 32.58 29.77 -7.84
CA ARG A 65 31.74 28.82 -8.59
C ARG A 65 31.34 27.62 -7.74
N GLU A 66 32.27 27.05 -6.98
CA GLU A 66 31.97 25.94 -6.05
C GLU A 66 30.96 26.36 -4.96
N ILE A 67 31.05 27.60 -4.45
CA ILE A 67 30.08 28.15 -3.49
C ILE A 67 28.69 28.28 -4.12
N GLU A 68 28.60 28.83 -5.33
CA GLU A 68 27.33 29.02 -6.03
C GLU A 68 26.67 27.67 -6.37
N GLU A 69 27.44 26.68 -6.79
CA GLU A 69 26.94 25.31 -7.03
C GLU A 69 26.43 24.66 -5.74
N ASN A 70 27.17 24.80 -4.63
CA ASN A 70 26.74 24.29 -3.33
C ASN A 70 25.46 25.00 -2.84
N GLN A 71 25.32 26.31 -3.06
CA GLN A 71 24.10 27.05 -2.73
C GLN A 71 22.90 26.57 -3.55
N LYS A 72 23.04 26.42 -4.87
CA LYS A 72 21.98 25.86 -5.73
C LYS A 72 21.60 24.44 -5.32
N ARG A 73 22.57 23.62 -4.90
CA ARG A 73 22.31 22.28 -4.37
C ARG A 73 21.54 22.32 -3.06
N ILE A 74 21.89 23.23 -2.15
CA ILE A 74 21.18 23.44 -0.88
C ILE A 74 19.72 23.81 -1.13
N GLU A 75 19.45 24.76 -2.02
CA GLU A 75 18.07 25.18 -2.35
C GLU A 75 17.24 24.00 -2.88
N LYS A 76 17.79 23.22 -3.81
CA LYS A 76 17.11 22.03 -4.35
C LYS A 76 16.85 20.98 -3.28
N LEU A 77 17.80 20.77 -2.37
CA LEU A 77 17.62 19.83 -1.25
C LEU A 77 16.57 20.34 -0.25
N GLU A 78 16.54 21.63 0.05
CA GLU A 78 15.54 22.24 0.93
C GLU A 78 14.12 22.11 0.34
N GLU A 79 13.95 22.37 -0.96
CA GLU A 79 12.68 22.18 -1.67
C GLU A 79 12.24 20.71 -1.70
N TYR A 80 13.17 19.79 -1.98
CA TYR A 80 12.91 18.35 -1.94
C TYR A 80 12.52 17.86 -0.53
N ILE A 81 13.18 18.38 0.51
CA ILE A 81 12.85 18.04 1.90
C ILE A 81 11.47 18.59 2.29
N ALA A 82 11.13 19.81 1.86
CA ALA A 82 9.83 20.40 2.15
C ALA A 82 8.68 19.59 1.52
N THR A 83 8.80 19.28 0.23
CA THR A 83 7.82 18.45 -0.50
C THR A 83 7.73 17.04 0.10
N SER A 84 8.87 16.39 0.37
CA SER A 84 8.89 15.06 0.98
C SER A 84 8.32 15.03 2.40
N LYS A 85 8.50 16.11 3.19
CA LYS A 85 7.88 16.23 4.53
C LYS A 85 6.37 16.29 4.42
N GLN A 86 5.85 17.09 3.50
CA GLN A 86 4.41 17.19 3.25
C GLN A 86 3.83 15.83 2.84
N SER A 87 4.45 15.15 1.87
CA SER A 87 4.00 13.81 1.46
C SER A 87 4.08 12.79 2.59
N LEU A 88 5.09 12.86 3.46
CA LEU A 88 5.19 11.98 4.63
C LEU A 88 4.06 12.24 5.63
N GLU A 89 3.69 13.51 5.85
CA GLU A 89 2.60 13.89 6.75
C GLU A 89 1.24 13.41 6.23
N GLU A 90 0.99 13.53 4.92
CA GLU A 90 -0.20 12.99 4.25
C GLU A 90 -0.28 11.46 4.39
N GLN A 91 0.84 10.76 4.16
CA GLN A 91 0.90 9.30 4.31
C GLN A 91 0.70 8.85 5.77
N LYS A 92 1.23 9.60 6.75
CA LYS A 92 1.02 9.31 8.17
C LYS A 92 -0.42 9.54 8.62
N LYS A 93 -1.09 10.56 8.08
CA LYS A 93 -2.53 10.78 8.33
C LYS A 93 -3.35 9.60 7.80
N LEU A 94 -3.10 9.20 6.56
CA LEU A 94 -3.74 8.03 5.95
C LEU A 94 -3.46 6.74 6.72
N GLU A 95 -2.22 6.56 7.20
CA GLU A 95 -1.84 5.44 8.06
C GLU A 95 -2.66 5.42 9.36
N GLY A 96 -2.83 6.57 10.01
CA GLY A 96 -3.62 6.71 11.24
C GLY A 96 -5.09 6.34 11.02
N GLU A 97 -5.72 6.90 9.98
CA GLU A 97 -7.12 6.62 9.61
C GLU A 97 -7.35 5.12 9.32
N LEU A 98 -6.46 4.51 8.51
CA LEU A 98 -6.55 3.09 8.19
C LEU A 98 -6.29 2.20 9.41
N THR A 99 -5.40 2.60 10.31
CA THR A 99 -5.10 1.85 11.55
C THR A 99 -6.32 1.82 12.45
N GLU A 100 -6.96 2.97 12.68
CA GLU A 100 -8.18 3.06 13.49
C GLU A 100 -9.31 2.22 12.88
N GLU A 101 -9.52 2.29 11.56
CA GLU A 101 -10.56 1.52 10.86
C GLU A 101 -10.33 0.01 10.98
N VAL A 102 -9.09 -0.46 10.77
CA VAL A 102 -8.74 -1.89 10.86
C VAL A 102 -8.82 -2.40 12.30
N GLU A 103 -8.41 -1.60 13.29
CA GLU A 103 -8.54 -1.99 14.71
C GLU A 103 -10.00 -2.11 15.15
N LEU A 104 -10.84 -1.13 14.78
CA LEU A 104 -12.28 -1.16 15.07
C LEU A 104 -12.92 -2.40 14.43
N ALA A 105 -12.61 -2.67 13.16
CA ALA A 105 -13.11 -3.86 12.47
C ALA A 105 -12.66 -5.16 13.14
N LYS A 106 -11.39 -5.27 13.58
CA LYS A 106 -10.88 -6.45 14.30
C LYS A 106 -11.63 -6.68 15.62
N ARG A 107 -11.81 -5.64 16.43
CA ARG A 107 -12.56 -5.73 17.69
C ARG A 107 -14.00 -6.18 17.44
N ARG A 108 -14.66 -5.61 16.43
CA ARG A 108 -16.04 -5.96 16.08
C ARG A 108 -16.16 -7.40 15.56
N ILE A 109 -15.20 -7.87 14.76
CA ILE A 109 -15.14 -9.28 14.30
C ILE A 109 -15.07 -10.23 15.49
N ASP A 110 -14.24 -9.94 16.49
CA ASP A 110 -14.10 -10.80 17.67
C ASP A 110 -15.38 -10.84 18.51
N GLU A 111 -16.07 -9.70 18.66
CA GLU A 111 -17.40 -9.64 19.29
C GLU A 111 -18.43 -10.47 18.53
N ILE A 112 -18.53 -10.28 17.22
CA ILE A 112 -19.48 -11.01 16.36
C ILE A 112 -19.20 -12.52 16.42
N ASN A 113 -17.93 -12.94 16.41
CA ASN A 113 -17.57 -14.36 16.52
C ASN A 113 -18.00 -14.95 17.87
N LYS A 114 -17.86 -14.21 18.98
CA LYS A 114 -18.38 -14.63 20.29
C LYS A 114 -19.90 -14.78 20.27
N GLU A 115 -20.62 -13.81 19.72
CA GLU A 115 -22.08 -13.87 19.61
C GLU A 115 -22.54 -15.02 18.70
N LEU A 116 -21.87 -15.22 17.57
CA LEU A 116 -22.20 -16.27 16.61
C LEU A 116 -21.95 -17.66 17.19
N ASN A 117 -20.88 -17.85 17.97
CA ASN A 117 -20.64 -19.09 18.70
C ASN A 117 -21.75 -19.39 19.72
N GLN A 118 -22.19 -18.39 20.49
CA GLN A 118 -23.31 -18.57 21.43
C GLN A 118 -24.61 -18.94 20.71
N VAL A 119 -24.91 -18.29 19.58
CA VAL A 119 -26.11 -18.61 18.78
C VAL A 119 -26.00 -20.00 18.14
N MET A 120 -24.81 -20.42 17.70
CA MET A 120 -24.58 -21.75 17.15
C MET A 120 -24.71 -22.85 18.21
N GLU A 121 -24.27 -22.61 19.44
CA GLU A 121 -24.46 -23.52 20.57
C GLU A 121 -25.96 -23.71 20.87
N GLN A 122 -26.71 -22.61 20.97
CA GLN A 122 -28.16 -22.63 21.18
C GLN A 122 -28.92 -23.33 20.02
N LEU A 123 -28.47 -23.16 18.78
CA LEU A 123 -29.03 -23.85 17.62
C LEU A 123 -28.60 -25.33 17.56
N GLY A 124 -27.40 -25.67 18.03
CA GLY A 124 -26.89 -27.03 18.13
C GLY A 124 -27.72 -27.87 19.10
N ASP A 125 -27.99 -27.32 20.27
CA ASP A 125 -28.90 -27.91 21.27
C ASP A 125 -30.31 -28.12 20.71
N ALA A 126 -30.81 -27.16 19.90
CA ALA A 126 -32.11 -27.29 19.23
C ALA A 126 -32.10 -28.28 18.04
N ARG A 127 -30.93 -28.63 17.49
CA ARG A 127 -30.79 -29.46 16.28
C ARG A 127 -30.62 -30.95 16.59
N ILE A 128 -30.11 -31.32 17.77
CA ILE A 128 -29.99 -32.73 18.17
C ILE A 128 -31.36 -33.44 18.23
N ASP A 129 -32.45 -32.67 18.42
CA ASP A 129 -33.84 -33.17 18.39
C ASP A 129 -34.37 -33.45 16.95
N ARG A 130 -33.61 -33.20 15.86
CA ARG A 130 -34.08 -33.28 14.45
C ARG A 130 -33.94 -34.63 13.74
N GLN A 131 -33.46 -35.71 14.35
CA GLN A 131 -33.37 -36.98 13.62
C GLN A 131 -34.76 -37.58 13.26
N GLU A 132 -35.85 -37.05 13.86
CA GLU A 132 -37.26 -37.27 13.47
C GLU A 132 -37.72 -36.52 12.18
N SER A 133 -36.86 -35.68 11.57
CA SER A 133 -37.27 -34.56 10.70
C SER A 133 -37.75 -34.90 9.28
N SER A 134 -37.39 -36.02 8.65
CA SER A 134 -37.82 -36.24 7.25
C SER A 134 -39.33 -36.51 7.12
N ARG A 135 -39.90 -37.26 8.08
CA ARG A 135 -41.34 -37.49 8.20
C ARG A 135 -42.07 -36.21 8.61
N GLN A 136 -41.53 -35.48 9.59
CA GLN A 136 -42.08 -34.20 10.05
C GLN A 136 -42.11 -33.14 8.94
N GLN A 137 -41.07 -33.09 8.10
CA GLN A 137 -40.97 -32.15 6.99
C GLN A 137 -41.99 -32.47 5.89
N ARG A 138 -42.15 -33.74 5.53
CA ARG A 138 -43.18 -34.18 4.59
C ARG A 138 -44.60 -33.87 5.10
N LYS A 139 -44.84 -33.99 6.42
CA LYS A 139 -46.11 -33.57 7.04
C LYS A 139 -46.34 -32.07 6.92
N ALA A 140 -45.32 -31.26 7.17
CA ALA A 140 -45.41 -29.81 7.04
C ALA A 140 -45.69 -29.38 5.59
N GLU A 141 -45.07 -30.02 4.60
CA GLU A 141 -45.31 -29.77 3.17
C GLU A 141 -46.75 -30.12 2.75
N ILE A 142 -47.27 -31.27 3.20
CA ILE A 142 -48.67 -31.65 2.93
C ILE A 142 -49.63 -30.69 3.64
N MET A 143 -49.33 -30.28 4.87
CA MET A 143 -50.11 -29.30 5.63
C MET A 143 -50.18 -27.93 4.93
N GLU A 144 -49.05 -27.45 4.40
CA GLU A 144 -49.03 -26.20 3.62
C GLU A 144 -49.84 -26.35 2.32
N SER A 145 -49.75 -27.52 1.69
CA SER A 145 -50.49 -27.82 0.47
C SER A 145 -52.01 -27.80 0.69
N ILE A 146 -52.53 -28.47 1.74
CA ILE A 146 -53.98 -28.42 2.05
C ILE A 146 -54.46 -27.03 2.44
N LYS A 147 -53.64 -26.26 3.15
CA LYS A 147 -53.95 -24.87 3.51
C LYS A 147 -54.03 -23.96 2.28
N ARG A 148 -53.24 -24.25 1.25
CA ARG A 148 -53.26 -23.56 -0.05
C ARG A 148 -54.42 -24.01 -0.94
N LEU A 149 -54.80 -25.29 -0.91
CA LEU A 149 -55.93 -25.81 -1.67
C LEU A 149 -57.28 -25.30 -1.15
N TYR A 150 -57.42 -25.12 0.16
CA TYR A 150 -58.65 -24.64 0.80
C TYR A 150 -58.38 -23.40 1.69
N PRO A 151 -58.06 -22.24 1.08
CA PRO A 151 -57.79 -21.01 1.83
C PRO A 151 -59.01 -20.57 2.63
N GLY A 152 -58.82 -20.22 3.90
CA GLY A 152 -59.90 -19.77 4.79
C GLY A 152 -60.74 -20.89 5.43
N SER A 153 -60.72 -22.10 4.86
CA SER A 153 -61.39 -23.28 5.42
C SER A 153 -60.48 -24.14 6.30
N VAL A 154 -59.17 -24.13 6.04
CA VAL A 154 -58.16 -24.81 6.88
C VAL A 154 -57.41 -23.78 7.72
N TYR A 155 -57.66 -23.78 9.03
CA TYR A 155 -57.06 -22.79 9.93
C TYR A 155 -55.59 -23.13 10.26
N GLY A 156 -55.32 -24.38 10.58
CA GLY A 156 -54.00 -24.82 11.04
C GLY A 156 -54.07 -25.98 12.03
N ARG A 157 -52.90 -26.44 12.49
CA ARG A 157 -52.83 -27.36 13.64
C ARG A 157 -53.06 -26.58 14.94
N LEU A 158 -53.57 -27.26 15.96
CA LEU A 158 -53.83 -26.62 17.24
C LEU A 158 -52.57 -25.99 17.87
N ILE A 159 -51.41 -26.62 17.73
CA ILE A 159 -50.11 -26.07 18.21
C ILE A 159 -49.71 -24.75 17.54
N ASP A 160 -50.14 -24.51 16.30
CA ASP A 160 -49.81 -23.30 15.55
C ASP A 160 -50.76 -22.14 15.92
N LEU A 161 -51.95 -22.47 16.41
CA LEU A 161 -53.08 -21.55 16.65
C LEU A 161 -53.27 -21.16 18.13
N CYS A 162 -52.57 -21.81 19.05
CA CYS A 162 -52.65 -21.48 20.46
C CYS A 162 -51.28 -21.48 21.15
N GLN A 163 -51.19 -20.88 22.34
CA GLN A 163 -49.98 -20.88 23.14
C GLN A 163 -50.31 -20.78 24.64
N PRO A 164 -49.66 -21.56 25.51
CA PRO A 164 -49.80 -21.39 26.96
C PRO A 164 -49.38 -19.98 27.42
N THR A 165 -50.11 -19.38 28.36
CA THR A 165 -49.83 -18.01 28.84
C THR A 165 -48.50 -17.88 29.56
N GLN A 166 -48.03 -18.94 30.23
CA GLN A 166 -46.78 -18.96 30.99
C GLN A 166 -46.04 -20.26 30.74
N LYS A 167 -44.70 -20.21 30.77
CA LYS A 167 -43.83 -21.37 30.51
C LYS A 167 -44.10 -22.55 31.44
N LYS A 168 -44.40 -22.28 32.72
CA LYS A 168 -44.71 -23.31 33.72
C LYS A 168 -45.89 -24.21 33.35
N TYR A 169 -46.82 -23.72 32.53
CA TYR A 169 -48.00 -24.47 32.11
C TYR A 169 -47.80 -25.28 30.82
N GLN A 170 -46.65 -25.15 30.13
CA GLN A 170 -46.41 -25.84 28.86
C GLN A 170 -46.56 -27.36 29.00
N ILE A 171 -45.99 -27.96 30.03
CA ILE A 171 -46.05 -29.42 30.27
C ILE A 171 -47.50 -29.87 30.55
N ALA A 172 -48.21 -29.15 31.44
CA ALA A 172 -49.59 -29.44 31.77
C ALA A 172 -50.54 -29.32 30.56
N VAL A 173 -50.39 -28.24 29.76
CA VAL A 173 -51.16 -28.05 28.52
C VAL A 173 -50.83 -29.14 27.50
N THR A 174 -49.54 -29.48 27.34
CA THR A 174 -49.08 -30.54 26.44
C THR A 174 -49.69 -31.89 26.80
N LYS A 175 -49.80 -32.20 28.10
CA LYS A 175 -50.45 -33.43 28.57
C LYS A 175 -51.95 -33.43 28.30
N VAL A 176 -52.64 -32.30 28.50
CA VAL A 176 -54.09 -32.19 28.33
C VAL A 176 -54.50 -32.26 26.87
N LEU A 177 -53.78 -31.55 25.99
CA LEU A 177 -54.01 -31.56 24.55
C LEU A 177 -53.58 -32.90 23.95
N GLY A 178 -52.43 -33.44 24.36
CA GLY A 178 -51.93 -34.73 23.92
C GLY A 178 -51.91 -34.84 22.38
N LYS A 179 -52.57 -35.85 21.83
CA LYS A 179 -52.72 -36.04 20.38
C LYS A 179 -53.44 -34.88 19.67
N ASN A 180 -54.26 -34.11 20.39
CA ASN A 180 -54.97 -32.98 19.80
C ASN A 180 -54.04 -31.79 19.52
N MET A 181 -52.79 -31.79 20.00
CA MET A 181 -51.81 -30.76 19.62
C MET A 181 -51.54 -30.72 18.12
N ASP A 182 -51.49 -31.89 17.48
CA ASP A 182 -51.25 -32.05 16.05
C ASP A 182 -52.55 -32.09 15.24
N ALA A 183 -53.72 -32.02 15.88
CA ALA A 183 -55.00 -32.02 15.20
C ALA A 183 -55.20 -30.73 14.38
N ILE A 184 -55.68 -30.89 13.15
CA ILE A 184 -55.90 -29.83 12.18
C ILE A 184 -57.33 -29.32 12.31
N ILE A 185 -57.49 -28.02 12.56
CA ILE A 185 -58.80 -27.37 12.70
C ILE A 185 -59.26 -26.91 11.32
N VAL A 186 -60.48 -27.31 10.96
CA VAL A 186 -61.15 -26.96 9.70
C VAL A 186 -62.52 -26.36 9.97
N ASP A 187 -63.03 -25.60 9.01
CA ASP A 187 -64.34 -24.95 9.10
C ASP A 187 -65.52 -25.93 9.09
N SER A 188 -65.47 -26.93 8.20
CA SER A 188 -66.58 -27.83 7.92
C SER A 188 -66.21 -29.31 7.86
N GLU A 189 -67.19 -30.18 8.10
CA GLU A 189 -67.02 -31.64 7.96
C GLU A 189 -66.67 -32.05 6.53
N LYS A 190 -67.20 -31.32 5.54
CA LYS A 190 -66.89 -31.53 4.11
C LYS A 190 -65.42 -31.26 3.80
N THR A 191 -64.88 -30.12 4.22
CA THR A 191 -63.47 -29.77 3.97
C THR A 191 -62.53 -30.71 4.71
N GLY A 192 -62.92 -31.20 5.89
CA GLY A 192 -62.22 -32.28 6.58
C GLY A 192 -62.13 -33.56 5.75
N ARG A 193 -63.25 -34.03 5.17
CA ARG A 193 -63.27 -35.21 4.28
C ARG A 193 -62.40 -35.02 3.03
N ASP A 194 -62.50 -33.85 2.40
CA ASP A 194 -61.72 -33.51 1.21
C ASP A 194 -60.22 -33.47 1.51
N CYS A 195 -59.82 -32.93 2.68
CA CYS A 195 -58.43 -32.94 3.14
C CYS A 195 -57.93 -34.36 3.45
N ILE A 196 -58.74 -35.23 4.05
CA ILE A 196 -58.39 -36.64 4.29
C ILE A 196 -58.15 -37.36 2.97
N GLN A 197 -59.03 -37.15 1.98
CA GLN A 197 -58.89 -37.72 0.65
C GLN A 197 -57.60 -37.26 -0.03
N TYR A 198 -57.28 -35.96 0.05
CA TYR A 198 -56.03 -35.40 -0.46
C TYR A 198 -54.79 -36.02 0.20
N ILE A 199 -54.77 -36.14 1.54
CA ILE A 199 -53.65 -36.78 2.25
C ILE A 199 -53.48 -38.24 1.81
N LYS A 200 -54.58 -38.97 1.60
CA LYS A 200 -54.58 -40.36 1.13
C LYS A 200 -53.97 -40.49 -0.26
N GLU A 201 -54.29 -39.57 -1.17
CA GLU A 201 -53.73 -39.50 -2.52
C GLU A 201 -52.22 -39.21 -2.50
N GLN A 202 -51.77 -38.28 -1.66
CA GLN A 202 -50.35 -37.95 -1.46
C GLN A 202 -49.56 -39.00 -0.67
N ARG A 203 -50.22 -40.08 -0.23
CA ARG A 203 -49.64 -41.13 0.62
C ARG A 203 -49.03 -40.56 1.90
N GLY A 204 -49.65 -39.51 2.44
CA GLY A 204 -49.27 -38.89 3.71
C GLY A 204 -49.69 -39.75 4.90
N GLU A 205 -49.17 -39.42 6.08
CA GLU A 205 -49.60 -40.07 7.32
C GLU A 205 -51.03 -39.63 7.68
N PRO A 206 -51.84 -40.50 8.31
CA PRO A 206 -53.17 -40.13 8.77
C PRO A 206 -53.10 -39.04 9.84
N GLU A 207 -53.76 -37.91 9.58
CA GLU A 207 -53.89 -36.79 10.51
C GLU A 207 -55.33 -36.68 11.05
N THR A 208 -55.48 -36.09 12.23
CA THR A 208 -56.81 -35.90 12.85
C THR A 208 -57.35 -34.52 12.51
N PHE A 209 -58.59 -34.45 12.01
CA PHE A 209 -59.28 -33.20 11.68
C PHE A 209 -60.39 -32.88 12.68
N LEU A 210 -60.52 -31.61 13.05
CA LEU A 210 -61.56 -31.09 13.95
C LEU A 210 -62.43 -30.07 13.20
N PRO A 211 -63.58 -30.49 12.65
CA PRO A 211 -64.50 -29.61 11.93
C PRO A 211 -65.36 -28.77 12.87
N LEU A 212 -65.27 -27.44 12.80
CA LEU A 212 -65.91 -26.52 13.75
C LEU A 212 -67.45 -26.48 13.67
N ASP A 213 -68.04 -26.84 12.53
CA ASP A 213 -69.49 -26.94 12.32
C ASP A 213 -70.09 -28.17 13.01
N TYR A 214 -69.40 -29.31 12.96
CA TYR A 214 -69.89 -30.62 13.41
C TYR A 214 -69.35 -31.03 14.79
N LEU A 215 -68.41 -30.26 15.37
CA LEU A 215 -67.82 -30.60 16.66
C LEU A 215 -68.81 -30.40 17.82
N GLU A 216 -69.26 -31.50 18.40
CA GLU A 216 -70.07 -31.48 19.62
C GLU A 216 -69.22 -31.18 20.84
N VAL A 217 -69.51 -30.05 21.49
CA VAL A 217 -68.81 -29.62 22.70
C VAL A 217 -69.78 -29.24 23.80
N LYS A 218 -69.46 -29.63 25.04
CA LYS A 218 -70.16 -29.15 26.22
C LYS A 218 -69.64 -27.75 26.57
N PRO A 219 -70.52 -26.79 26.89
CA PRO A 219 -70.08 -25.50 27.41
C PRO A 219 -69.17 -25.67 28.64
N THR A 220 -68.17 -24.80 28.73
CA THR A 220 -67.24 -24.78 29.86
C THR A 220 -68.00 -24.42 31.14
N ASP A 221 -67.83 -25.20 32.19
CA ASP A 221 -68.53 -24.96 33.46
C ASP A 221 -67.86 -23.81 34.22
N GLU A 222 -68.54 -22.66 34.28
CA GLU A 222 -68.02 -21.44 34.89
C GLU A 222 -67.82 -21.58 36.40
N LYS A 223 -68.58 -22.46 37.08
CA LYS A 223 -68.45 -22.70 38.53
C LYS A 223 -67.08 -23.25 38.90
N LEU A 224 -66.41 -23.92 37.97
CA LEU A 224 -65.07 -24.46 38.18
C LEU A 224 -63.97 -23.38 38.26
N ARG A 225 -64.28 -22.13 37.88
CA ARG A 225 -63.35 -21.00 38.05
C ARG A 225 -63.23 -20.53 39.50
N GLU A 226 -64.23 -20.79 40.33
CA GLU A 226 -64.25 -20.41 41.74
C GLU A 226 -63.50 -21.42 42.63
N LEU A 227 -63.06 -22.54 42.06
CA LEU A 227 -62.40 -23.61 42.79
C LEU A 227 -61.00 -23.18 43.26
N LYS A 228 -60.80 -23.07 44.57
CA LYS A 228 -59.52 -22.69 45.16
C LYS A 228 -58.45 -23.75 44.90
N GLY A 229 -57.30 -23.32 44.37
CA GLY A 229 -56.14 -24.17 44.12
C GLY A 229 -56.04 -24.77 42.71
N ALA A 230 -56.98 -24.46 41.81
CA ALA A 230 -56.91 -24.87 40.41
C ALA A 230 -57.42 -23.77 39.46
N LYS A 231 -57.02 -23.86 38.19
CA LYS A 231 -57.52 -23.01 37.10
C LYS A 231 -57.97 -23.89 35.95
N LEU A 232 -58.95 -23.44 35.17
CA LEU A 232 -59.31 -24.14 33.94
C LEU A 232 -58.16 -24.08 32.93
N VAL A 233 -57.86 -25.20 32.29
CA VAL A 233 -56.75 -25.30 31.32
C VAL A 233 -57.01 -24.40 30.11
N ILE A 234 -58.26 -24.25 29.69
CA ILE A 234 -58.63 -23.37 28.57
C ILE A 234 -58.32 -21.89 28.86
N ASP A 235 -58.42 -21.44 30.13
CA ASP A 235 -58.13 -20.05 30.52
C ASP A 235 -56.61 -19.77 30.59
N VAL A 236 -55.80 -20.84 30.56
CA VAL A 236 -54.32 -20.78 30.58
C VAL A 236 -53.74 -20.86 29.15
N ILE A 237 -54.59 -20.99 28.14
CA ILE A 237 -54.19 -21.05 26.74
C ILE A 237 -54.70 -19.79 26.02
N ARG A 238 -53.78 -19.03 25.41
CA ARG A 238 -54.13 -17.97 24.45
C ARG A 238 -54.32 -18.58 23.08
N TYR A 239 -55.30 -18.13 22.33
CA TYR A 239 -55.63 -18.70 21.03
C TYR A 239 -56.11 -17.64 20.05
N GLU A 240 -55.77 -17.83 18.78
CA GLU A 240 -56.15 -16.94 17.69
C GLU A 240 -56.32 -17.79 16.42
N PRO A 241 -57.43 -17.67 15.68
CA PRO A 241 -58.55 -16.70 15.81
C PRO A 241 -59.68 -17.10 16.80
N PRO A 242 -60.61 -16.20 17.18
CA PRO A 242 -61.64 -16.47 18.21
C PRO A 242 -62.59 -17.65 17.93
N HIS A 243 -62.86 -17.97 16.66
CA HIS A 243 -63.78 -19.04 16.27
C HIS A 243 -63.28 -20.45 16.60
N ILE A 244 -61.98 -20.62 16.90
CA ILE A 244 -61.41 -21.92 17.30
C ILE A 244 -61.69 -22.29 18.75
N LYS A 245 -62.41 -21.43 19.51
CA LYS A 245 -62.80 -21.68 20.90
C LYS A 245 -63.46 -23.05 21.07
N LYS A 246 -64.32 -23.48 20.12
CA LYS A 246 -64.94 -24.81 20.15
C LYS A 246 -63.91 -25.95 20.13
N ALA A 247 -62.86 -25.85 19.31
CA ALA A 247 -61.81 -26.87 19.25
C ALA A 247 -61.04 -27.00 20.57
N LEU A 248 -60.79 -25.88 21.26
CA LEU A 248 -60.18 -25.90 22.59
C LEU A 248 -61.15 -26.42 23.66
N GLN A 249 -62.44 -26.11 23.58
CA GLN A 249 -63.44 -26.69 24.47
C GLN A 249 -63.53 -28.21 24.31
N TYR A 250 -63.38 -28.74 23.09
CA TYR A 250 -63.27 -30.17 22.85
C TYR A 250 -61.99 -30.77 23.45
N ALA A 251 -60.83 -30.17 23.17
CA ALA A 251 -59.54 -30.73 23.57
C ALA A 251 -59.30 -30.63 25.08
N CYS A 252 -59.63 -29.48 25.69
CA CYS A 252 -59.44 -29.24 27.11
C CYS A 252 -60.64 -29.69 27.95
N GLY A 253 -61.86 -29.47 27.47
CA GLY A 253 -63.08 -29.64 28.26
C GLY A 253 -63.03 -28.86 29.57
N ASN A 254 -63.59 -29.45 30.62
CA ASN A 254 -63.52 -28.93 31.99
C ASN A 254 -62.27 -29.45 32.73
N ALA A 255 -61.12 -29.53 32.05
CA ALA A 255 -59.86 -29.90 32.68
C ALA A 255 -59.31 -28.75 33.53
N LEU A 256 -58.77 -29.11 34.70
CA LEU A 256 -58.20 -28.18 35.67
C LEU A 256 -56.69 -28.39 35.78
N VAL A 257 -55.92 -27.31 35.85
CA VAL A 257 -54.48 -27.33 36.15
C VAL A 257 -54.24 -26.89 37.59
N CYS A 258 -53.43 -27.65 38.32
CA CYS A 258 -53.02 -27.39 39.69
C CYS A 258 -51.50 -27.28 39.77
N ASP A 259 -50.98 -26.58 40.79
CA ASP A 259 -49.53 -26.39 40.93
C ASP A 259 -48.83 -27.69 41.34
N ASN A 260 -49.43 -28.47 42.25
CA ASN A 260 -48.83 -29.67 42.83
C ASN A 260 -49.65 -30.94 42.53
N VAL A 261 -48.99 -32.10 42.54
CA VAL A 261 -49.63 -33.42 42.33
C VAL A 261 -50.66 -33.73 43.41
N GLU A 262 -50.34 -33.45 44.68
CA GLU A 262 -51.26 -33.69 45.80
C GLU A 262 -52.51 -32.80 45.71
N ASP A 263 -52.36 -31.55 45.25
CA ASP A 263 -53.48 -30.65 45.02
C ASP A 263 -54.36 -31.15 43.87
N ALA A 264 -53.75 -31.58 42.77
CA ALA A 264 -54.45 -32.17 41.64
C ALA A 264 -55.22 -33.44 42.05
N ARG A 265 -54.63 -34.30 42.88
CA ARG A 265 -55.26 -35.51 43.42
C ARG A 265 -56.44 -35.17 44.33
N ARG A 266 -56.26 -34.23 45.26
CA ARG A 266 -57.30 -33.76 46.19
C ARG A 266 -58.49 -33.20 45.44
N ILE A 267 -58.26 -32.41 44.40
CA ILE A 267 -59.34 -31.80 43.59
C ILE A 267 -59.99 -32.84 42.66
N ALA A 268 -59.25 -33.82 42.14
CA ALA A 268 -59.80 -34.86 41.28
C ALA A 268 -60.76 -35.81 42.01
N PHE A 269 -60.41 -36.24 43.22
CA PHE A 269 -61.10 -37.33 43.93
C PHE A 269 -61.68 -36.96 45.31
N GLY A 270 -61.33 -35.80 45.86
CA GLY A 270 -61.76 -35.40 47.22
C GLY A 270 -63.15 -34.79 47.31
N GLY A 271 -63.73 -34.34 46.18
CA GLY A 271 -65.08 -33.81 46.12
C GLY A 271 -66.15 -34.86 45.81
N HIS A 272 -67.43 -34.51 46.01
CA HIS A 272 -68.57 -35.34 45.58
C HIS A 272 -68.59 -35.59 44.07
N GLN A 273 -68.11 -34.61 43.29
CA GLN A 273 -67.96 -34.71 41.84
C GLN A 273 -66.48 -34.89 41.48
N ARG A 274 -66.19 -35.85 40.59
CA ARG A 274 -64.84 -36.06 40.07
C ARG A 274 -64.54 -35.11 38.91
N HIS A 275 -63.36 -34.48 38.97
CA HIS A 275 -62.87 -33.57 37.95
C HIS A 275 -61.62 -34.14 37.25
N LYS A 276 -61.42 -33.77 35.98
CA LYS A 276 -60.18 -34.11 35.26
C LYS A 276 -59.15 -33.06 35.66
N THR A 277 -58.08 -33.45 36.36
CA THR A 277 -57.05 -32.51 36.84
C THR A 277 -55.67 -32.90 36.32
N VAL A 278 -54.81 -31.92 36.09
CA VAL A 278 -53.42 -32.09 35.70
C VAL A 278 -52.54 -31.25 36.62
N ALA A 279 -51.41 -31.79 37.05
CA ALA A 279 -50.39 -31.04 37.78
C ALA A 279 -49.32 -30.46 36.81
N LEU A 280 -48.51 -29.50 37.27
CA LEU A 280 -47.47 -28.86 36.45
C LEU A 280 -46.41 -29.83 35.93
N ASP A 281 -46.19 -30.94 36.64
CA ASP A 281 -45.27 -32.02 36.26
C ASP A 281 -45.81 -32.90 35.11
N GLY A 282 -47.07 -32.71 34.70
CA GLY A 282 -47.73 -33.50 33.67
C GLY A 282 -48.43 -34.76 34.17
N THR A 283 -48.59 -34.94 35.49
CA THR A 283 -49.40 -36.01 36.07
C THR A 283 -50.89 -35.68 35.88
N LEU A 284 -51.61 -36.53 35.14
CA LEU A 284 -53.02 -36.34 34.77
C LEU A 284 -53.91 -37.36 35.51
N PHE A 285 -54.91 -36.84 36.22
CA PHE A 285 -55.98 -37.59 36.86
C PHE A 285 -57.26 -37.49 36.03
N GLN A 286 -57.77 -38.62 35.58
CA GLN A 286 -59.03 -38.70 34.84
C GLN A 286 -60.23 -38.94 35.77
N LYS A 287 -61.43 -38.53 35.33
CA LYS A 287 -62.69 -38.77 36.07
C LYS A 287 -62.96 -40.27 36.32
N SER A 288 -62.49 -41.13 35.40
CA SER A 288 -62.55 -42.59 35.50
C SER A 288 -61.68 -43.18 36.61
N GLY A 289 -60.77 -42.40 37.20
CA GLY A 289 -59.80 -42.88 38.19
C GLY A 289 -58.44 -43.25 37.60
N VAL A 290 -58.27 -43.21 36.28
CA VAL A 290 -56.98 -43.47 35.62
C VAL A 290 -56.00 -42.35 35.93
N ILE A 291 -54.79 -42.72 36.36
CA ILE A 291 -53.67 -41.82 36.60
C ILE A 291 -52.64 -42.05 35.51
N SER A 292 -52.23 -40.99 34.80
CA SER A 292 -51.23 -41.10 33.73
C SER A 292 -50.12 -40.05 33.92
N GLY A 293 -48.87 -40.50 33.95
CA GLY A 293 -47.68 -39.66 34.09
C GLY A 293 -46.77 -39.70 32.85
N GLY A 294 -45.53 -39.22 33.00
CA GLY A 294 -44.48 -39.29 31.96
C GLY A 294 -43.77 -37.96 31.70
N ALA A 295 -43.18 -37.34 32.74
CA ALA A 295 -42.60 -36.00 32.66
C ALA A 295 -41.48 -35.84 31.60
N SER A 296 -40.69 -36.90 31.34
CA SER A 296 -39.55 -36.82 30.40
C SER A 296 -40.01 -36.66 28.93
N ASP A 297 -40.92 -37.52 28.46
CA ASP A 297 -41.50 -37.43 27.11
C ASP A 297 -42.35 -36.16 26.94
N LEU A 298 -43.07 -35.76 27.99
CA LEU A 298 -43.84 -34.51 28.00
C LEU A 298 -42.94 -33.28 27.95
N LYS A 299 -41.77 -33.30 28.57
CA LYS A 299 -40.80 -32.20 28.51
C LYS A 299 -40.21 -32.07 27.10
N ALA A 300 -39.92 -33.18 26.42
CA ALA A 300 -39.51 -33.17 25.02
C ALA A 300 -40.61 -32.58 24.12
N LYS A 301 -41.87 -33.04 24.27
CA LYS A 301 -43.01 -32.51 23.51
C LYS A 301 -43.33 -31.05 23.84
N ALA A 302 -43.13 -30.62 25.08
CA ALA A 302 -43.32 -29.23 25.50
C ALA A 302 -42.31 -28.27 24.85
N ARG A 303 -41.12 -28.74 24.44
CA ARG A 303 -40.16 -27.93 23.67
C ARG A 303 -40.69 -27.53 22.29
N ARG A 304 -41.67 -28.25 21.73
CA ARG A 304 -42.32 -27.88 20.45
C ARG A 304 -43.02 -26.51 20.53
N TRP A 305 -43.42 -26.06 21.73
CA TRP A 305 -43.95 -24.70 21.93
C TRP A 305 -42.88 -23.60 21.78
N ASP A 306 -41.59 -23.95 21.90
CA ASP A 306 -40.45 -23.04 21.79
C ASP A 306 -39.88 -22.99 20.34
N GLU A 307 -40.47 -23.67 19.35
CA GLU A 307 -39.99 -23.73 17.95
C GLU A 307 -39.93 -22.33 17.28
N LYS A 308 -40.86 -21.42 17.62
CA LYS A 308 -40.79 -20.00 17.22
C LYS A 308 -39.55 -19.27 17.77
N ALA A 309 -38.95 -19.73 18.86
CA ALA A 309 -37.70 -19.18 19.37
C ALA A 309 -36.50 -19.63 18.53
N VAL A 310 -36.56 -20.82 17.91
CA VAL A 310 -35.51 -21.34 17.02
C VAL A 310 -35.42 -20.51 15.74
N ASP A 311 -36.55 -20.07 15.20
CA ASP A 311 -36.55 -19.21 13.99
C ASP A 311 -35.96 -17.82 14.28
N LYS A 312 -36.23 -17.23 15.44
CA LYS A 312 -35.57 -15.98 15.88
C LYS A 312 -34.05 -16.15 16.03
N LEU A 313 -33.58 -17.32 16.45
CA LEU A 313 -32.15 -17.61 16.53
C LEU A 313 -31.51 -17.77 15.15
N LYS A 314 -32.24 -18.30 14.16
CA LYS A 314 -31.77 -18.35 12.77
C LYS A 314 -31.65 -16.95 12.16
N GLU A 315 -32.64 -16.09 12.34
CA GLU A 315 -32.57 -14.69 11.87
C GLU A 315 -31.40 -13.94 12.52
N LYS A 316 -31.20 -14.12 13.84
CA LYS A 316 -30.06 -13.53 14.54
C LYS A 316 -28.73 -14.03 13.97
N LYS A 317 -28.62 -15.33 13.66
CA LYS A 317 -27.44 -15.90 13.01
C LYS A 317 -27.19 -15.24 11.65
N GLU A 318 -28.20 -15.18 10.78
CA GLU A 318 -28.05 -14.58 9.44
C GLU A 318 -27.55 -13.14 9.52
N ARG A 319 -28.17 -12.31 10.38
CA ARG A 319 -27.74 -10.92 10.60
C ARG A 319 -26.28 -10.82 11.04
N LEU A 320 -25.87 -11.61 12.03
CA LEU A 320 -24.47 -11.63 12.51
C LEU A 320 -23.50 -12.11 11.41
N THR A 321 -23.94 -13.04 10.55
CA THR A 321 -23.10 -13.54 9.46
C THR A 321 -22.93 -12.49 8.36
N GLU A 322 -23.94 -11.66 8.13
CA GLU A 322 -23.89 -10.55 7.17
C GLU A 322 -23.01 -9.40 7.69
N GLU A 323 -23.17 -9.03 8.96
CA GLU A 323 -22.31 -8.05 9.63
C GLU A 323 -20.83 -8.51 9.64
N LEU A 324 -20.57 -9.80 9.85
CA LEU A 324 -19.23 -10.38 9.76
C LEU A 324 -18.62 -10.21 8.36
N LYS A 325 -19.40 -10.41 7.29
CA LYS A 325 -18.93 -10.22 5.92
C LYS A 325 -18.54 -8.77 5.64
N GLU A 326 -19.29 -7.82 6.18
CA GLU A 326 -19.01 -6.39 6.04
C GLU A 326 -17.72 -6.01 6.77
N GLN A 327 -17.57 -6.43 8.02
CA GLN A 327 -16.34 -6.18 8.79
C GLN A 327 -15.11 -6.88 8.19
N MET A 328 -15.29 -8.05 7.57
CA MET A 328 -14.22 -8.73 6.83
C MET A 328 -13.78 -7.96 5.58
N LYS A 329 -14.64 -7.12 4.96
CA LYS A 329 -14.21 -6.20 3.89
C LYS A 329 -13.34 -5.08 4.45
N ALA A 330 -13.71 -4.49 5.58
CA ALA A 330 -12.89 -3.49 6.26
C ALA A 330 -11.52 -4.07 6.67
N LYS A 331 -11.47 -5.32 7.15
CA LYS A 331 -10.21 -6.01 7.46
C LYS A 331 -9.30 -6.21 6.23
N ARG A 332 -9.83 -6.28 5.00
CA ARG A 332 -8.99 -6.38 3.78
C ARG A 332 -8.13 -5.14 3.56
N LYS A 333 -8.53 -3.98 4.11
CA LYS A 333 -7.70 -2.76 4.14
C LYS A 333 -6.42 -2.92 4.96
N GLU A 334 -6.27 -4.00 5.73
CA GLU A 334 -5.00 -4.31 6.42
C GLU A 334 -3.82 -4.48 5.44
N ALA A 335 -4.07 -4.95 4.22
CA ALA A 335 -3.05 -5.01 3.18
C ALA A 335 -2.64 -3.60 2.70
N GLU A 336 -3.62 -2.71 2.49
CA GLU A 336 -3.40 -1.30 2.14
C GLU A 336 -2.65 -0.58 3.25
N LEU A 337 -3.02 -0.81 4.52
CA LEU A 337 -2.32 -0.27 5.69
C LEU A 337 -0.84 -0.66 5.68
N ARG A 338 -0.51 -1.94 5.46
CA ARG A 338 0.91 -2.38 5.38
C ARG A 338 1.67 -1.71 4.24
N GLN A 339 1.00 -1.50 3.11
CA GLN A 339 1.60 -0.80 1.97
C GLN A 339 1.87 0.66 2.32
N VAL A 340 0.90 1.37 2.90
CA VAL A 340 1.05 2.77 3.34
C VAL A 340 2.15 2.89 4.41
N GLN A 341 2.21 1.98 5.37
CA GLN A 341 3.29 1.91 6.37
C GLN A 341 4.67 1.77 5.74
N SER A 342 4.81 0.86 4.77
CA SER A 342 6.06 0.68 4.04
C SER A 342 6.46 1.93 3.26
N GLN A 343 5.49 2.58 2.60
CA GLN A 343 5.72 3.83 1.86
C GLN A 343 6.11 4.99 2.79
N ALA A 344 5.41 5.16 3.91
CA ALA A 344 5.71 6.16 4.92
C ALA A 344 7.12 5.95 5.51
N HIS A 345 7.47 4.70 5.85
CA HIS A 345 8.80 4.37 6.36
C HIS A 345 9.90 4.64 5.32
N GLY A 346 9.68 4.25 4.05
CA GLY A 346 10.62 4.52 2.96
C GLY A 346 10.82 6.03 2.71
N LEU A 347 9.74 6.82 2.75
CA LEU A 347 9.79 8.28 2.68
C LEU A 347 10.55 8.86 3.86
N GLN A 348 10.30 8.40 5.08
CA GLN A 348 10.99 8.86 6.28
C GLN A 348 12.50 8.60 6.22
N MET A 349 12.92 7.43 5.73
CA MET A 349 14.33 7.10 5.56
C MET A 349 15.01 7.98 4.51
N ARG A 350 14.35 8.21 3.36
CA ARG A 350 14.84 9.14 2.33
C ARG A 350 14.97 10.56 2.88
N LEU A 351 13.98 11.02 3.64
CA LEU A 351 13.97 12.34 4.26
C LEU A 351 15.15 12.53 5.22
N LYS A 352 15.42 11.53 6.07
CA LYS A 352 16.55 11.52 6.99
C LYS A 352 17.88 11.61 6.22
N TYR A 353 18.01 10.88 5.12
CA TYR A 353 19.22 10.90 4.30
C TYR A 353 19.41 12.26 3.63
N SER A 354 18.37 12.83 3.03
CA SER A 354 18.42 14.16 2.42
C SER A 354 18.70 15.27 3.44
N GLN A 355 18.16 15.17 4.65
CA GLN A 355 18.47 16.10 5.74
C GLN A 355 19.94 16.03 6.14
N SER A 356 20.49 14.82 6.26
CA SER A 356 21.92 14.62 6.54
C SER A 356 22.79 15.18 5.42
N ASP A 357 22.42 14.97 4.15
CA ASP A 357 23.16 15.50 2.99
C ASP A 357 23.10 17.03 2.93
N LEU A 358 21.94 17.62 3.22
CA LEU A 358 21.77 19.07 3.35
C LEU A 358 22.69 19.63 4.44
N GLU A 359 22.66 19.01 5.63
CA GLU A 359 23.47 19.46 6.76
C GLU A 359 24.97 19.36 6.46
N GLN A 360 25.41 18.25 5.84
CA GLN A 360 26.79 18.06 5.41
C GLN A 360 27.21 19.09 4.34
N THR A 361 26.36 19.36 3.35
CA THR A 361 26.63 20.37 2.30
C THR A 361 26.75 21.77 2.90
N LYS A 362 25.85 22.12 3.82
CA LYS A 362 25.77 23.45 4.45
C LYS A 362 26.88 23.70 5.46
N THR A 363 27.13 22.74 6.37
CA THR A 363 28.12 22.93 7.45
C THR A 363 29.54 22.60 7.03
N ARG A 364 29.75 21.59 6.17
CA ARG A 364 31.10 21.17 5.79
C ARG A 364 31.55 21.86 4.51
N HIS A 365 30.84 21.65 3.41
CA HIS A 365 31.31 22.11 2.10
C HIS A 365 31.22 23.63 1.94
N LEU A 366 30.09 24.24 2.27
CA LEU A 366 29.91 25.69 2.14
C LEU A 366 30.79 26.47 3.12
N ALA A 367 30.86 26.05 4.39
CA ALA A 367 31.67 26.75 5.39
C ALA A 367 33.17 26.67 5.08
N LEU A 368 33.68 25.50 4.67
CA LEU A 368 35.08 25.35 4.27
C LEU A 368 35.41 26.21 3.04
N ASN A 369 34.55 26.20 2.02
CA ASN A 369 34.78 27.01 0.82
C ASN A 369 34.74 28.51 1.11
N LEU A 370 33.83 28.97 1.99
CA LEU A 370 33.79 30.37 2.43
C LEU A 370 35.06 30.76 3.21
N GLN A 371 35.53 29.88 4.08
CA GLN A 371 36.76 30.11 4.85
C GLN A 371 37.99 30.16 3.94
N GLU A 372 38.11 29.23 2.98
CA GLU A 372 39.20 29.22 1.99
C GLU A 372 39.17 30.46 1.10
N LYS A 373 37.97 30.85 0.61
CA LYS A 373 37.80 32.10 -0.15
C LYS A 373 38.29 33.31 0.65
N SER A 374 37.91 33.42 1.92
CA SER A 374 38.34 34.54 2.77
C SER A 374 39.86 34.59 2.97
N LYS A 375 40.52 33.42 3.13
CA LYS A 375 41.99 33.34 3.19
C LYS A 375 42.64 33.81 1.90
N LEU A 376 42.15 33.34 0.74
CA LEU A 376 42.66 33.74 -0.57
C LEU A 376 42.43 35.23 -0.84
N GLU A 377 41.29 35.79 -0.44
CA GLU A 377 41.02 37.24 -0.55
C GLU A 377 41.98 38.07 0.31
N SER A 378 42.31 37.59 1.51
CA SER A 378 43.33 38.23 2.35
C SER A 378 44.73 38.14 1.74
N GLU A 379 45.09 37.01 1.12
CA GLU A 379 46.35 36.88 0.38
C GLU A 379 46.37 37.82 -0.84
N LEU A 380 45.26 37.93 -1.56
CA LEU A 380 45.11 38.82 -2.71
C LEU A 380 45.35 40.28 -2.34
N ALA A 381 44.81 40.72 -1.21
CA ALA A 381 45.00 42.07 -0.69
C ALA A 381 46.48 42.39 -0.40
N ASN A 382 47.28 41.39 -0.01
CA ASN A 382 48.71 41.57 0.28
C ASN A 382 49.59 41.69 -0.97
N PHE A 383 49.18 41.15 -2.12
CA PHE A 383 49.95 41.27 -3.36
C PHE A 383 49.98 42.71 -3.90
N GLY A 384 48.90 43.47 -3.75
CA GLY A 384 48.82 44.86 -4.22
C GLY A 384 49.93 45.76 -3.67
N PRO A 385 50.08 45.89 -2.34
CA PRO A 385 51.18 46.63 -1.71
C PRO A 385 52.55 46.11 -2.13
N ARG A 386 52.78 44.79 -2.11
CA ARG A 386 54.07 44.18 -2.50
C ARG A 386 54.49 44.53 -3.92
N ILE A 387 53.56 44.46 -4.87
CA ILE A 387 53.80 44.80 -6.29
C ILE A 387 54.14 46.29 -6.41
N ASN A 388 53.43 47.16 -5.68
CA ASN A 388 53.72 48.60 -5.68
C ASN A 388 55.09 48.93 -5.08
N ASP A 389 55.48 48.28 -3.98
CA ASP A 389 56.79 48.48 -3.36
C ASP A 389 57.92 48.09 -4.34
N ILE A 390 57.80 46.93 -5.00
CA ILE A 390 58.77 46.48 -6.01
C ILE A 390 58.81 47.45 -7.20
N LYS A 391 57.65 47.92 -7.69
CA LYS A 391 57.58 48.93 -8.76
C LYS A 391 58.29 50.23 -8.38
N HIS A 392 58.15 50.68 -7.13
CA HIS A 392 58.83 51.88 -6.66
C HIS A 392 60.36 51.70 -6.59
N ILE A 393 60.84 50.52 -6.18
CA ILE A 393 62.28 50.17 -6.17
C ILE A 393 62.83 50.16 -7.61
N ILE A 394 62.13 49.52 -8.54
CA ILE A 394 62.47 49.47 -9.97
C ILE A 394 62.56 50.89 -10.56
N GLN A 395 61.60 51.76 -10.28
CA GLN A 395 61.60 53.15 -10.75
C GLN A 395 62.70 54.01 -10.12
N GLY A 396 63.04 53.77 -8.84
CA GLY A 396 64.17 54.40 -8.18
C GLY A 396 65.48 54.04 -8.86
N ARG A 397 65.72 52.74 -9.09
CA ARG A 397 66.92 52.26 -9.78
C ARG A 397 67.00 52.66 -11.24
N GLU A 398 65.89 52.75 -11.96
CA GLU A 398 65.89 53.29 -13.32
C GLU A 398 66.39 54.74 -13.38
N ARG A 399 66.07 55.56 -12.37
CA ARG A 399 66.60 56.93 -12.28
C ARG A 399 68.10 56.92 -12.02
N GLU A 400 68.58 56.13 -11.06
CA GLU A 400 70.02 56.00 -10.76
C GLU A 400 70.80 55.46 -11.97
N MET A 401 70.25 54.48 -12.70
CA MET A 401 70.84 53.99 -13.95
C MET A 401 70.88 55.05 -15.05
N LYS A 402 69.87 55.92 -15.15
CA LYS A 402 69.90 57.05 -16.10
C LYS A 402 70.99 58.05 -15.73
N GLU A 403 71.10 58.42 -14.46
CA GLU A 403 72.16 59.32 -13.97
C GLU A 403 73.57 58.73 -14.20
N LEU A 404 73.76 57.44 -13.93
CA LEU A 404 75.02 56.74 -14.19
C LEU A 404 75.34 56.70 -15.70
N LYS A 405 74.35 56.47 -16.55
CA LYS A 405 74.52 56.55 -18.01
C LYS A 405 74.91 57.96 -18.45
N GLU A 406 74.29 58.99 -17.89
CA GLU A 406 74.63 60.39 -18.20
C GLU A 406 76.06 60.75 -17.76
N LYS A 407 76.50 60.30 -16.58
CA LYS A 407 77.90 60.46 -16.13
C LYS A 407 78.89 59.72 -17.02
N MET A 408 78.58 58.46 -17.38
CA MET A 408 79.39 57.67 -18.30
C MET A 408 79.47 58.35 -19.67
N ASN A 409 78.35 58.93 -20.11
CA ASN A 409 78.27 59.68 -21.35
C ASN A 409 79.14 60.95 -21.35
N GLN A 410 79.18 61.68 -20.23
CA GLN A 410 80.06 62.86 -20.06
C GLN A 410 81.54 62.47 -20.13
N VAL A 411 81.94 61.36 -19.49
CA VAL A 411 83.31 60.84 -19.54
C VAL A 411 83.71 60.44 -20.97
N GLU A 412 82.80 59.83 -21.73
CA GLU A 412 83.03 59.56 -23.15
C GLU A 412 83.15 60.85 -23.98
N ASP A 413 82.27 61.83 -23.77
CA ASP A 413 82.27 63.08 -24.52
C ASP A 413 83.57 63.90 -24.25
N GLU A 414 84.12 63.86 -23.03
CA GLU A 414 85.42 64.47 -22.68
C GLU A 414 86.60 63.78 -23.39
N VAL A 415 86.66 62.44 -23.41
CA VAL A 415 87.77 61.70 -24.03
C VAL A 415 87.74 61.83 -25.56
N PHE A 416 86.56 62.00 -26.15
CA PHE A 416 86.40 62.12 -27.60
C PHE A 416 86.31 63.57 -28.10
N GLU A 417 86.43 64.60 -27.26
CA GLU A 417 86.22 66.00 -27.64
C GLU A 417 87.15 66.46 -28.78
N GLU A 418 88.46 66.18 -28.67
CA GLU A 418 89.46 66.53 -29.69
C GLU A 418 89.26 65.74 -30.99
N PHE A 419 88.80 64.50 -30.89
CA PHE A 419 88.57 63.60 -32.02
C PHE A 419 87.27 63.93 -32.77
N CYS A 420 86.23 64.39 -32.05
CA CYS A 420 84.96 64.83 -32.62
C CYS A 420 85.12 66.14 -33.41
N ARG A 421 85.96 67.09 -32.93
CA ARG A 421 86.33 68.29 -33.70
C ARG A 421 87.07 67.98 -35.00
N GLU A 422 87.89 66.94 -35.00
CA GLU A 422 88.69 66.52 -36.17
C GLU A 422 87.85 65.86 -37.27
N ILE A 423 86.75 65.18 -36.90
CA ILE A 423 85.87 64.45 -37.84
C ILE A 423 84.59 65.23 -38.18
N GLY A 424 84.31 66.34 -37.49
CA GLY A 424 83.18 67.23 -37.77
C GLY A 424 81.82 66.68 -37.30
N VAL A 425 81.81 65.95 -36.18
CA VAL A 425 80.61 65.36 -35.55
C VAL A 425 80.45 65.94 -34.15
N ARG A 426 79.22 66.11 -33.65
CA ARG A 426 79.00 66.81 -32.37
C ARG A 426 79.47 66.00 -31.17
N ASN A 427 79.17 64.71 -31.15
CA ASN A 427 79.62 63.73 -30.16
C ASN A 427 79.94 62.40 -30.87
N ILE A 428 80.78 61.55 -30.26
CA ILE A 428 81.15 60.23 -30.81
C ILE A 428 79.93 59.33 -31.07
N ARG A 429 78.82 59.59 -30.37
CA ARG A 429 77.54 58.91 -30.52
C ARG A 429 76.89 59.13 -31.87
N GLU A 430 77.03 60.28 -32.54
CA GLU A 430 76.46 60.48 -33.89
C GLU A 430 77.15 59.59 -34.92
N PHE A 431 78.46 59.33 -34.73
CA PHE A 431 79.26 58.45 -35.58
C PHE A 431 79.04 56.96 -35.26
N GLU A 432 78.94 56.61 -33.97
CA GLU A 432 78.63 55.26 -33.54
C GLU A 432 77.16 54.90 -33.79
N GLU A 433 76.20 55.81 -33.64
CA GLU A 433 74.79 55.54 -33.88
C GLU A 433 74.54 55.05 -35.31
N GLU A 434 75.20 55.57 -36.34
CA GLU A 434 74.92 55.17 -37.73
C GLU A 434 75.42 53.73 -38.05
N LYS A 435 76.53 53.29 -37.41
CA LYS A 435 77.08 51.92 -37.58
C LYS A 435 76.57 50.92 -36.52
N VAL A 436 76.49 51.34 -35.26
CA VAL A 436 76.02 50.56 -34.12
C VAL A 436 74.50 50.43 -34.13
N LYS A 437 73.69 51.42 -34.56
CA LYS A 437 72.24 51.20 -34.76
C LYS A 437 72.01 50.12 -35.80
N ARG A 438 72.76 50.10 -36.91
CA ARG A 438 72.57 49.08 -37.94
C ARG A 438 72.93 47.67 -37.44
N GLN A 439 74.00 47.52 -36.66
CA GLN A 439 74.35 46.24 -36.03
C GLN A 439 73.40 45.84 -34.89
N ASN A 440 73.03 46.78 -34.00
CA ASN A 440 72.09 46.53 -32.92
C ASN A 440 70.67 46.28 -33.42
N GLU A 441 70.21 46.94 -34.48
CA GLU A 441 68.91 46.65 -35.10
C GLU A 441 68.90 45.26 -35.72
N ILE A 442 69.99 44.83 -36.36
CA ILE A 442 70.11 43.46 -36.89
C ILE A 442 70.15 42.45 -35.74
N ALA A 443 70.91 42.71 -34.67
CA ALA A 443 71.00 41.83 -33.50
C ALA A 443 69.68 41.77 -32.72
N LYS A 444 69.00 42.91 -32.57
CA LYS A 444 67.70 43.04 -31.88
C LYS A 444 66.59 42.38 -32.70
N LYS A 445 66.55 42.57 -34.02
CA LYS A 445 65.64 41.82 -34.90
C LYS A 445 65.94 40.32 -34.90
N ARG A 446 67.22 39.91 -34.88
CA ARG A 446 67.59 38.49 -34.71
C ARG A 446 67.06 37.93 -33.40
N LEU A 447 67.29 38.61 -32.28
CA LEU A 447 66.81 38.18 -30.97
C LEU A 447 65.27 38.16 -30.89
N GLU A 448 64.59 39.14 -31.49
CA GLU A 448 63.13 39.15 -31.62
C GLU A 448 62.63 37.96 -32.43
N PHE A 449 63.27 37.64 -33.56
CA PHE A 449 62.94 36.45 -34.35
C PHE A 449 63.26 35.14 -33.62
N GLU A 450 64.37 35.08 -32.86
CA GLU A 450 64.72 33.93 -32.02
C GLU A 450 63.66 33.72 -30.92
N ASN A 451 63.27 34.79 -30.22
CA ASN A 451 62.21 34.75 -29.21
C ASN A 451 60.84 34.38 -29.80
N GLN A 452 60.50 34.90 -30.98
CA GLN A 452 59.28 34.51 -31.70
C GLN A 452 59.33 33.03 -32.10
N LYS A 453 60.47 32.54 -32.60
CA LYS A 453 60.66 31.13 -32.94
C LYS A 453 60.53 30.23 -31.71
N THR A 454 61.11 30.60 -30.58
CA THR A 454 60.98 29.85 -29.32
C THR A 454 59.56 29.88 -28.79
N ARG A 455 58.87 31.03 -28.83
CA ARG A 455 57.46 31.15 -28.44
C ARG A 455 56.55 30.28 -29.31
N LEU A 456 56.71 30.36 -30.64
CA LEU A 456 55.97 29.52 -31.58
C LEU A 456 56.31 28.04 -31.40
N GLY A 457 57.56 27.70 -31.08
CA GLY A 457 57.99 26.34 -30.76
C GLY A 457 57.27 25.79 -29.52
N ILE A 458 57.26 26.54 -28.42
CA ILE A 458 56.54 26.16 -27.19
C ILE A 458 55.03 26.02 -27.47
N GLN A 459 54.45 26.94 -28.24
CA GLN A 459 53.03 26.88 -28.58
C GLN A 459 52.71 25.67 -29.48
N LEU A 460 53.57 25.35 -30.45
CA LEU A 460 53.43 24.17 -31.29
C LEU A 460 53.57 22.87 -30.48
N ASP A 461 54.49 22.82 -29.52
CA ASP A 461 54.66 21.65 -28.65
C ASP A 461 53.48 21.47 -27.68
N PHE A 462 52.92 22.58 -27.17
CA PHE A 462 51.69 22.55 -26.39
C PHE A 462 50.51 22.00 -27.21
N GLU A 463 50.28 22.53 -28.41
CA GLU A 463 49.22 22.08 -29.32
C GLU A 463 49.42 20.61 -29.74
N LYS A 464 50.66 20.17 -29.99
CA LYS A 464 50.97 18.76 -30.27
C LYS A 464 50.66 17.84 -29.09
N ASN A 465 51.01 18.26 -27.87
CA ASN A 465 50.71 17.48 -26.68
C ASN A 465 49.20 17.43 -26.43
N GLN A 466 48.49 18.54 -26.61
CA GLN A 466 47.04 18.60 -26.49
C GLN A 466 46.35 17.71 -27.54
N LEU A 467 46.79 17.77 -28.81
CA LEU A 467 46.30 16.88 -29.86
C LEU A 467 46.53 15.41 -29.53
N LYS A 468 47.68 15.07 -28.92
CA LYS A 468 47.99 13.69 -28.51
C LYS A 468 47.10 13.23 -27.36
N GLU A 469 46.89 14.07 -26.34
CA GLU A 469 45.95 13.76 -25.26
C GLU A 469 44.52 13.58 -25.77
N ASP A 470 44.10 14.41 -26.72
CA ASP A 470 42.77 14.32 -27.32
C ASP A 470 42.64 13.08 -28.20
N GLN A 471 43.68 12.68 -28.93
CA GLN A 471 43.73 11.40 -29.64
C GLN A 471 43.63 10.20 -28.68
N ASP A 472 44.32 10.24 -27.55
CA ASP A 472 44.24 9.18 -26.53
C ASP A 472 42.84 9.10 -25.91
N LYS A 473 42.19 10.25 -25.64
CA LYS A 473 40.79 10.31 -25.18
C LYS A 473 39.82 9.76 -26.21
N VAL A 474 39.96 10.15 -27.47
CA VAL A 474 39.13 9.63 -28.57
C VAL A 474 39.29 8.11 -28.68
N HIS A 475 40.52 7.60 -28.60
CA HIS A 475 40.76 6.17 -28.63
C HIS A 475 40.10 5.42 -27.46
N MET A 476 40.16 5.98 -26.23
CA MET A 476 39.44 5.41 -25.09
C MET A 476 37.92 5.42 -25.29
N TRP A 477 37.36 6.50 -25.83
CA TRP A 477 35.93 6.58 -26.13
C TRP A 477 35.51 5.59 -27.21
N GLU A 478 36.28 5.44 -28.28
CA GLU A 478 36.04 4.43 -29.32
C GLU A 478 36.04 3.00 -28.74
N GLN A 479 36.96 2.69 -27.83
CA GLN A 479 36.97 1.39 -27.14
C GLN A 479 35.74 1.21 -26.23
N THR A 480 35.30 2.28 -25.57
CA THR A 480 34.11 2.26 -24.70
C THR A 480 32.84 2.04 -25.54
N VAL A 481 32.68 2.81 -26.61
CA VAL A 481 31.56 2.67 -27.57
C VAL A 481 31.51 1.24 -28.12
N LYS A 482 32.66 0.65 -28.52
CA LYS A 482 32.70 -0.75 -28.98
C LYS A 482 32.27 -1.76 -27.92
N LYS A 483 32.59 -1.54 -26.64
CA LYS A 483 32.14 -2.40 -25.53
C LYS A 483 30.63 -2.26 -25.34
N ASP A 484 30.14 -1.03 -25.31
CA ASP A 484 28.71 -0.73 -25.12
C ASP A 484 27.88 -1.28 -26.29
N GLU A 485 28.35 -1.15 -27.54
CA GLU A 485 27.72 -1.75 -28.72
C GLU A 485 27.63 -3.27 -28.62
N ALA A 486 28.70 -3.93 -28.15
CA ALA A 486 28.71 -5.38 -27.94
C ALA A 486 27.77 -5.81 -26.80
N GLU A 487 27.62 -4.98 -25.76
CA GLU A 487 26.70 -5.22 -24.65
C GLU A 487 25.24 -5.02 -25.08
N ILE A 488 24.94 -3.98 -25.86
CA ILE A 488 23.63 -3.74 -26.48
C ILE A 488 23.22 -4.94 -27.35
N GLU A 489 24.15 -5.47 -28.16
CA GLU A 489 23.86 -6.62 -29.01
C GLU A 489 23.59 -7.91 -28.19
N LYS A 490 24.26 -8.09 -27.05
CA LYS A 490 23.94 -9.19 -26.12
C LYS A 490 22.55 -9.02 -25.51
N LEU A 491 22.25 -7.82 -25.00
CA LEU A 491 20.95 -7.51 -24.40
C LEU A 491 19.80 -7.68 -25.40
N LYS A 492 19.98 -7.28 -26.66
CA LYS A 492 18.98 -7.53 -27.73
C LYS A 492 18.73 -9.02 -27.97
N LYS A 493 19.77 -9.85 -27.92
CA LYS A 493 19.61 -11.32 -28.05
C LYS A 493 18.90 -11.92 -26.84
N GLU A 494 19.16 -11.41 -25.64
CA GLU A 494 18.44 -11.82 -24.42
C GLU A 494 16.97 -11.38 -24.46
N GLU A 495 16.69 -10.15 -24.88
CA GLU A 495 15.34 -9.65 -25.09
C GLU A 495 14.56 -10.53 -26.08
N GLN A 496 15.15 -10.87 -27.22
CA GLN A 496 14.53 -11.78 -28.20
C GLN A 496 14.28 -13.18 -27.62
N ARG A 497 15.18 -13.70 -26.78
CA ARG A 497 14.97 -14.99 -26.10
C ARG A 497 13.81 -14.90 -25.12
N HIS A 498 13.76 -13.85 -24.31
CA HIS A 498 12.66 -13.63 -23.37
C HIS A 498 11.32 -13.45 -24.08
N MET A 499 11.30 -12.73 -25.21
CA MET A 499 10.09 -12.56 -26.02
C MET A 499 9.55 -13.91 -26.51
N LYS A 500 10.43 -14.81 -27.01
CA LYS A 500 10.03 -16.17 -27.40
C LYS A 500 9.46 -16.98 -26.24
N ILE A 501 10.06 -16.88 -25.06
CA ILE A 501 9.55 -17.57 -23.86
C ILE A 501 8.17 -17.02 -23.46
N ILE A 502 7.96 -15.70 -23.57
CA ILE A 502 6.66 -15.09 -23.31
C ILE A 502 5.62 -15.59 -24.31
N ASP A 503 5.93 -15.64 -25.59
CA ASP A 503 5.02 -16.16 -26.62
C ASP A 503 4.67 -17.64 -26.39
N GLU A 504 5.66 -18.48 -26.04
CA GLU A 504 5.44 -19.89 -25.70
C GLU A 504 4.57 -20.06 -24.45
N THR A 505 4.82 -19.28 -23.40
CA THR A 505 4.03 -19.33 -22.17
C THR A 505 2.61 -18.79 -22.36
N MET A 506 2.43 -17.75 -23.18
CA MET A 506 1.11 -17.26 -23.57
C MET A 506 0.33 -18.32 -24.36
N ALA A 507 0.97 -19.03 -25.28
CA ALA A 507 0.35 -20.12 -26.02
C ALA A 507 -0.07 -21.27 -25.08
N GLN A 508 0.80 -21.65 -24.13
CA GLN A 508 0.48 -22.66 -23.12
C GLN A 508 -0.69 -22.23 -22.22
N LEU A 509 -0.73 -20.96 -21.81
CA LEU A 509 -1.80 -20.42 -20.97
C LEU A 509 -3.15 -20.41 -21.72
N GLN A 510 -3.12 -20.08 -23.01
CA GLN A 510 -4.30 -20.14 -23.86
C GLN A 510 -4.80 -21.58 -24.04
N ASP A 511 -3.90 -22.54 -24.22
CA ASP A 511 -4.25 -23.96 -24.29
C ASP A 511 -4.86 -24.46 -22.97
N LEU A 512 -4.23 -24.16 -21.82
CA LEU A 512 -4.81 -24.48 -20.50
C LEU A 512 -6.19 -23.87 -20.30
N LYS A 513 -6.40 -22.63 -20.78
CA LYS A 513 -7.70 -21.95 -20.69
C LYS A 513 -8.76 -22.66 -21.52
N ASN A 514 -8.40 -23.11 -22.72
CA ASN A 514 -9.29 -23.90 -23.57
C ASN A 514 -9.60 -25.26 -22.94
N GLN A 515 -8.60 -25.95 -22.38
CA GLN A 515 -8.80 -27.20 -21.64
C GLN A 515 -9.72 -27.02 -20.42
N HIS A 516 -9.55 -25.92 -19.67
CA HIS A 516 -10.41 -25.60 -18.54
C HIS A 516 -11.85 -25.33 -18.99
N LEU A 517 -12.05 -24.61 -20.10
CA LEU A 517 -13.38 -24.38 -20.67
C LEU A 517 -14.04 -25.69 -21.14
N ALA A 518 -13.28 -26.56 -21.80
CA ALA A 518 -13.76 -27.88 -22.22
C ALA A 518 -14.19 -28.73 -21.01
N LYS A 519 -13.32 -28.86 -19.99
CA LYS A 519 -13.66 -29.59 -18.75
C LYS A 519 -14.84 -28.98 -18.02
N LYS A 520 -14.98 -27.65 -18.03
CA LYS A 520 -16.14 -26.97 -17.43
C LYS A 520 -17.44 -27.32 -18.18
N SER A 521 -17.39 -27.43 -19.51
CA SER A 521 -18.53 -27.91 -20.32
C SER A 521 -18.86 -29.35 -19.96
N GLU A 522 -17.86 -30.24 -19.93
CA GLU A 522 -18.07 -31.66 -19.57
C GLU A 522 -18.69 -31.82 -18.17
N VAL A 523 -18.24 -31.03 -17.19
CA VAL A 523 -18.83 -31.04 -15.84
C VAL A 523 -20.29 -30.57 -15.87
N ASN A 524 -20.62 -29.55 -16.67
CA ASN A 524 -21.99 -29.10 -16.82
C ASN A 524 -22.87 -30.16 -17.49
N ASP A 525 -22.37 -30.82 -18.54
CA ASP A 525 -23.09 -31.88 -19.24
C ASP A 525 -23.30 -33.09 -18.31
N LYS A 526 -22.29 -33.48 -17.53
CA LYS A 526 -22.41 -34.55 -16.53
C LYS A 526 -23.35 -34.20 -15.39
N ASN A 527 -23.39 -32.93 -14.97
CA ASN A 527 -24.38 -32.46 -14.00
C ASN A 527 -25.80 -32.54 -14.58
N HIS A 528 -25.99 -32.19 -15.84
CA HIS A 528 -27.28 -32.32 -16.51
C HIS A 528 -27.73 -33.78 -16.65
N GLU A 529 -26.84 -34.67 -17.09
CA GLU A 529 -27.09 -36.12 -17.11
C GLU A 529 -27.43 -36.67 -15.72
N MET A 530 -26.71 -36.24 -14.68
CA MET A 530 -27.00 -36.60 -13.28
C MET A 530 -28.39 -36.14 -12.85
N GLU A 531 -28.82 -34.95 -13.27
CA GLU A 531 -30.14 -34.41 -12.96
C GLU A 531 -31.25 -35.16 -13.70
N GLU A 532 -31.02 -35.53 -14.97
CA GLU A 532 -31.93 -36.40 -15.72
C GLU A 532 -32.03 -37.80 -15.11
N ILE A 533 -30.91 -38.40 -14.73
CA ILE A 533 -30.89 -39.70 -14.06
C ILE A 533 -31.61 -39.62 -12.72
N ARG A 534 -31.42 -38.56 -11.94
CA ARG A 534 -32.19 -38.32 -10.70
C ARG A 534 -33.68 -38.21 -10.97
N LYS A 535 -34.07 -37.56 -12.07
CA LYS A 535 -35.48 -37.44 -12.47
C LYS A 535 -36.06 -38.79 -12.90
N LYS A 536 -35.32 -39.58 -13.67
CA LYS A 536 -35.70 -40.95 -14.06
C LYS A 536 -35.76 -41.89 -12.86
N LEU A 537 -34.80 -41.83 -11.94
CA LEU A 537 -34.79 -42.57 -10.68
C LEU A 537 -36.00 -42.18 -9.80
N GLY A 538 -36.33 -40.89 -9.75
CA GLY A 538 -37.52 -40.39 -9.09
C GLY A 538 -38.81 -40.92 -9.73
N GLY A 539 -38.86 -41.04 -11.05
CA GLY A 539 -39.96 -41.65 -11.80
C GLY A 539 -40.08 -43.16 -11.53
N ALA A 540 -38.98 -43.90 -11.69
CA ALA A 540 -38.94 -45.33 -11.41
C ALA A 540 -39.28 -45.66 -9.95
N ASN A 541 -38.86 -44.84 -8.98
CA ASN A 541 -39.30 -44.99 -7.59
C ASN A 541 -40.81 -44.75 -7.42
N LYS A 542 -41.41 -43.82 -8.17
CA LYS A 542 -42.87 -43.63 -8.16
C LYS A 542 -43.60 -44.85 -8.75
N GLU A 543 -43.09 -45.42 -9.84
CA GLU A 543 -43.63 -46.64 -10.44
C GLU A 543 -43.44 -47.87 -9.53
N MET A 544 -42.26 -48.05 -8.96
CA MET A 544 -41.97 -49.11 -7.98
C MET A 544 -42.93 -49.01 -6.79
N THR A 545 -43.13 -47.81 -6.24
CA THR A 545 -44.10 -47.62 -5.16
C THR A 545 -45.55 -47.79 -5.62
N HIS A 546 -45.88 -47.61 -6.89
CA HIS A 546 -47.19 -47.95 -7.46
C HIS A 546 -47.39 -49.46 -7.54
N LEU A 547 -46.47 -50.17 -8.18
CA LEU A 547 -46.48 -51.63 -8.29
C LEU A 547 -46.49 -52.29 -6.91
N GLN A 548 -45.74 -51.78 -5.94
CA GLN A 548 -45.74 -52.32 -4.58
C GLN A 548 -47.07 -52.11 -3.86
N LYS A 549 -47.82 -51.05 -4.20
CA LYS A 549 -49.21 -50.88 -3.74
C LYS A 549 -50.18 -51.85 -4.43
N GLU A 550 -49.97 -52.14 -5.71
CA GLU A 550 -50.79 -53.12 -6.43
C GLU A 550 -50.53 -54.53 -5.93
N VAL A 551 -49.27 -54.91 -5.69
CA VAL A 551 -48.89 -56.19 -5.08
C VAL A 551 -49.55 -56.34 -3.72
N THR A 552 -49.43 -55.34 -2.83
CA THR A 552 -50.09 -55.40 -1.52
C THR A 552 -51.62 -55.44 -1.60
N ALA A 553 -52.22 -54.78 -2.60
CA ALA A 553 -53.66 -54.87 -2.87
C ALA A 553 -54.10 -56.25 -3.40
N ILE A 554 -53.26 -56.91 -4.20
CA ILE A 554 -53.48 -58.27 -4.70
C ILE A 554 -53.29 -59.28 -3.57
N GLU A 555 -52.26 -59.12 -2.73
CA GLU A 555 -52.01 -59.94 -1.54
C GLU A 555 -53.21 -59.88 -0.58
N THR A 556 -53.74 -58.68 -0.29
CA THR A 556 -54.94 -58.53 0.55
C THR A 556 -56.19 -59.17 -0.09
N LYS A 557 -56.35 -59.10 -1.42
CA LYS A 557 -57.45 -59.81 -2.12
C LYS A 557 -57.28 -61.34 -2.09
N LEU A 558 -56.05 -61.84 -2.12
CA LEU A 558 -55.73 -63.27 -1.99
C LEU A 558 -56.02 -63.76 -0.57
N GLU A 559 -55.70 -62.96 0.43
CA GLU A 559 -55.99 -63.25 1.84
C GLU A 559 -57.50 -63.28 2.12
N GLN A 560 -58.26 -62.35 1.54
CA GLN A 560 -59.74 -62.35 1.61
C GLN A 560 -60.40 -63.54 0.90
N LYS A 561 -59.72 -64.21 -0.04
CA LYS A 561 -60.21 -65.44 -0.68
C LYS A 561 -59.75 -66.73 0.03
N ARG A 562 -58.78 -66.62 0.94
CA ARG A 562 -58.30 -67.75 1.76
C ARG A 562 -59.02 -67.85 3.11
N SER A 563 -59.61 -66.75 3.57
CA SER A 563 -60.69 -66.74 4.58
C SER A 563 -62.03 -67.04 3.93
#